data_AF-A0A1W1C0P4-F1
#
_entry.id   AF-A0A1W1C0P4-F1
#
_cell.length_a   1.000
_cell.length_b   1.000
_cell.length_c   1.000
_cell.angle_alpha   90.00
_cell.angle_beta   90.00
_cell.angle_gamma   90.00
#
_symmetry.space_group_name_H-M   'P 1'
#
loop_
_entity.id
_entity.type
_entity.pdbx_description
1 polymer ?
#
loop_
_entity_poly.entity_id
_entity_poly.type
_entity_poly.pdbx_seq_one_letter_code
_entity_poly.pdbx_strand_id
1 'polypeptide(L)'
;MYIKRYTIAALILMASLGAFVYTYVTQETTSIDLFGIPLPALSIAIWIVVPVFVLYVASVLHMSFYSLLGSMSLRKYEKDYDKIIDAIVEAYLGKKSRSHTFKTDRYVLLGKLLENTTMFPVGNVVGLTSNEKVDGVLKIIGDIKNGDVVDLKPYNLLKDNELVVQNKRNQYKKGILTAESILSNSSKYADVLREEAYVDYVKTASISNLLKYKALLSKESLYIILARVNANEFALELKNEELLSLINSLDLSVADYIKLSAVIASGGMIPEQRIKLFEMLSDEKEDAIDSYLYTLFDLEMLAPVDSILDNSSDKEYQNFKAYRALKSCNKNFSIEIFV
;
A
#
# COMPACT_ATOMS: atom_id res chain seq x y z
N MET A 1 -7.15 30.82 -38.17
CA MET A 1 -7.68 30.83 -39.57
C MET A 1 -8.56 32.04 -39.87
N TYR A 2 -9.32 32.57 -38.90
CA TYR A 2 -10.23 33.71 -39.11
C TYR A 2 -9.55 35.09 -39.26
N ILE A 3 -8.50 35.39 -38.49
CA ILE A 3 -7.79 36.69 -38.56
C ILE A 3 -7.22 36.97 -39.97
N LYS A 4 -6.59 35.97 -40.62
CA LYS A 4 -6.01 36.15 -41.97
C LYS A 4 -7.08 36.54 -43.00
N ARG A 5 -8.23 35.86 -42.99
CA ARG A 5 -9.35 36.16 -43.91
C ARG A 5 -9.98 37.51 -43.62
N TYR A 6 -10.15 37.84 -42.34
CA TYR A 6 -10.67 39.14 -41.90
C TYR A 6 -9.76 40.29 -42.32
N THR A 7 -8.44 40.17 -42.11
CA THR A 7 -7.46 41.17 -42.54
C THR A 7 -7.49 41.43 -44.04
N ILE A 8 -7.54 40.38 -44.86
CA ILE A 8 -7.62 40.53 -46.32
C ILE A 8 -8.90 41.27 -46.72
N ALA A 9 -10.06 40.87 -46.18
CA ALA A 9 -11.33 41.52 -46.47
C ALA A 9 -11.37 43.00 -46.02
N ALA A 10 -10.83 43.31 -44.84
CA ALA A 10 -10.76 44.66 -44.31
C ALA A 10 -9.83 45.57 -45.14
N LEU A 11 -8.69 45.05 -45.62
CA LEU A 11 -7.79 45.77 -46.51
C LEU A 11 -8.44 46.07 -47.86
N ILE A 12 -9.16 45.10 -48.43
CA ILE A 12 -9.94 45.31 -49.67
C ILE A 12 -11.00 46.40 -49.45
N LEU A 13 -11.75 46.34 -48.35
CA LEU A 13 -12.76 47.35 -48.01
C LEU A 13 -12.15 48.75 -47.90
N MET A 14 -11.03 48.90 -47.18
CA MET A 14 -10.35 50.20 -47.02
C MET A 14 -9.83 50.74 -48.36
N ALA A 15 -9.27 49.88 -49.20
CA ALA A 15 -8.81 50.26 -50.53
C ALA A 15 -9.98 50.70 -51.43
N SER A 16 -11.08 49.94 -51.46
CA SER A 16 -12.28 50.28 -52.21
C SER A 16 -12.92 51.58 -51.72
N LEU A 17 -13.00 51.79 -50.40
CA LEU A 17 -13.54 53.01 -49.81
C LEU A 17 -12.69 54.24 -50.17
N GLY A 18 -11.37 54.13 -50.01
CA GLY A 18 -10.44 55.21 -50.37
C GLY A 18 -10.50 55.56 -51.85
N ALA A 19 -10.51 54.55 -52.73
CA ALA A 19 -10.63 54.75 -54.18
C ALA A 19 -11.98 55.40 -54.55
N PHE A 20 -13.07 54.98 -53.91
CA PHE A 20 -14.40 55.54 -54.14
C PHE A 20 -14.47 57.02 -53.78
N VAL A 21 -14.00 57.39 -52.58
CA VAL A 21 -13.99 58.80 -52.14
C VAL A 21 -13.12 59.65 -53.05
N TYR A 22 -11.92 59.18 -53.39
CA TYR A 22 -10.98 59.93 -54.23
C TYR A 22 -11.51 60.14 -55.66
N THR A 23 -12.18 59.14 -56.22
CA THR A 23 -12.66 59.18 -57.62
C THR A 23 -13.99 59.92 -57.76
N TYR A 24 -14.92 59.74 -56.81
CA TYR A 24 -16.31 60.16 -56.97
C TYR A 24 -16.77 61.26 -56.01
N VAL A 25 -16.03 61.53 -54.93
CA VAL A 25 -16.44 62.53 -53.92
C VAL A 25 -15.59 63.79 -54.02
N THR A 26 -14.27 63.68 -53.82
CA THR A 26 -13.36 64.84 -53.87
C THR A 26 -11.89 64.42 -53.96
N GLN A 27 -11.10 65.21 -54.69
CA GLN A 27 -9.65 65.07 -54.79
C GLN A 27 -8.89 66.10 -53.93
N GLU A 28 -9.63 66.93 -53.18
CA GLU A 28 -9.03 67.97 -52.37
C GLU A 28 -8.19 67.41 -51.21
N THR A 29 -7.21 68.21 -50.78
CA THR A 29 -6.35 67.93 -49.64
C THR A 29 -6.70 68.87 -48.49
N THR A 30 -6.66 68.35 -47.27
CA THR A 30 -6.92 69.11 -46.05
C THR A 30 -5.87 68.77 -45.01
N SER A 31 -5.37 69.80 -44.31
CA SER A 31 -4.56 69.64 -43.11
C SER A 31 -5.48 69.70 -41.89
N ILE A 32 -5.26 68.78 -40.96
CA ILE A 32 -5.96 68.77 -39.67
C ILE A 32 -4.92 69.09 -38.60
N ASP A 33 -5.25 70.03 -37.72
CA ASP A 33 -4.45 70.30 -36.53
C ASP A 33 -4.88 69.33 -35.43
N LEU A 34 -3.94 68.48 -34.98
CA LEU A 34 -4.17 67.47 -33.96
C LEU A 34 -3.35 67.84 -32.72
N PHE A 35 -4.02 68.27 -31.64
CA PHE A 35 -3.37 68.67 -30.38
C PHE A 35 -2.27 69.75 -30.55
N GLY A 36 -2.46 70.69 -31.48
CA GLY A 36 -1.51 71.79 -31.73
C GLY A 36 -0.33 71.41 -32.63
N ILE A 37 -0.37 70.22 -33.24
CA ILE A 37 0.59 69.78 -34.24
C ILE A 37 -0.13 69.76 -35.61
N PRO A 38 0.26 70.63 -36.56
CA PRO A 38 -0.33 70.61 -37.90
C PRO A 38 0.13 69.35 -38.64
N LEU A 39 -0.81 68.44 -38.92
CA LEU A 39 -0.53 67.25 -39.72
C LEU A 39 -0.39 67.64 -41.20
N PRO A 40 0.43 66.91 -41.98
CA PRO A 40 0.62 67.18 -43.40
C PRO A 40 -0.71 67.17 -44.15
N ALA A 41 -0.82 67.99 -45.21
CA ALA A 41 -2.00 68.03 -46.05
C ALA A 41 -2.17 66.68 -46.78
N LEU A 42 -3.15 65.90 -46.36
CA LEU A 42 -3.49 64.61 -46.94
C LEU A 42 -4.82 64.71 -47.68
N SER A 43 -5.02 63.83 -48.67
CA SER A 43 -6.31 63.76 -49.38
C SER A 43 -7.44 63.41 -48.40
N ILE A 44 -8.61 64.02 -48.60
CA ILE A 44 -9.82 63.74 -47.80
C ILE A 44 -10.16 62.23 -47.80
N ALA A 45 -9.84 61.51 -48.88
CA ALA A 45 -9.98 60.05 -48.94
C ALA A 45 -9.16 59.31 -47.88
N ILE A 46 -7.96 59.77 -47.57
CA ILE A 46 -7.11 59.19 -46.51
C ILE A 46 -7.73 59.47 -45.15
N TRP A 47 -8.20 60.69 -44.91
CA TRP A 47 -8.85 61.08 -43.66
C TRP A 47 -10.11 60.25 -43.36
N ILE A 48 -10.85 59.83 -44.39
CA ILE A 48 -12.01 58.95 -44.24
C ILE A 48 -11.61 57.49 -43.94
N VAL A 49 -10.48 57.02 -44.50
CA VAL A 49 -9.97 55.66 -44.24
C VAL A 49 -9.37 55.53 -42.84
N VAL A 50 -8.79 56.59 -42.28
CA VAL A 50 -8.14 56.56 -40.95
C VAL A 50 -9.04 56.02 -39.83
N PRO A 51 -10.29 56.51 -39.62
CA PRO A 51 -11.21 55.94 -38.64
C PRO A 51 -11.50 54.45 -38.87
N VAL A 52 -11.66 54.03 -40.13
CA VAL A 52 -11.90 52.61 -40.49
C VAL A 52 -10.67 51.75 -40.16
N PHE A 53 -9.48 52.27 -40.40
CA PHE A 53 -8.23 51.60 -40.03
C PHE A 53 -8.09 51.44 -38.52
N VAL A 54 -8.44 52.47 -37.73
CA VAL A 54 -8.46 52.37 -36.27
C VAL A 54 -9.41 51.28 -35.79
N LEU A 55 -10.63 51.21 -36.36
CA LEU A 55 -11.60 50.14 -36.05
C LEU A 55 -11.09 48.74 -36.43
N TYR A 56 -10.38 48.63 -37.56
CA TYR A 56 -9.72 47.39 -37.96
C TYR A 56 -8.66 46.95 -36.93
N VAL A 57 -7.78 47.85 -36.51
CA VAL A 57 -6.75 47.57 -35.49
C VAL A 57 -7.41 47.12 -34.18
N ALA A 58 -8.43 47.84 -33.72
CA ALA A 58 -9.18 47.47 -32.51
C ALA A 58 -9.80 46.08 -32.62
N SER A 59 -10.37 45.73 -33.78
CA SER A 59 -10.97 44.41 -34.03
C SER A 59 -9.93 43.29 -34.04
N VAL A 60 -8.76 43.51 -34.67
CA VAL A 60 -7.66 42.53 -34.67
C VAL A 60 -7.12 42.33 -33.26
N LEU A 61 -6.94 43.40 -32.49
CA LEU A 61 -6.52 43.31 -31.08
C LEU A 61 -7.53 42.51 -30.26
N HIS A 62 -8.83 42.79 -30.41
CA HIS A 62 -9.88 42.05 -29.73
C HIS A 62 -9.85 40.55 -30.09
N MET A 63 -9.81 40.19 -31.37
CA MET A 63 -9.74 38.78 -31.80
C MET A 63 -8.46 38.09 -31.29
N SER A 64 -7.33 38.79 -31.31
CA SER A 64 -6.05 38.27 -30.83
C SER A 64 -6.08 38.03 -29.31
N PHE A 65 -6.70 38.93 -28.55
CA PHE A 65 -6.88 38.79 -27.11
C PHE A 65 -7.70 37.53 -26.75
N TYR A 66 -8.84 37.30 -27.42
CA TYR A 66 -9.63 36.08 -27.19
C TYR A 66 -8.90 34.81 -27.64
N SER A 67 -8.12 34.88 -28.72
CA SER A 67 -7.28 33.74 -29.13
C SER A 67 -6.20 33.40 -28.10
N LEU A 68 -5.59 34.41 -27.48
CA LEU A 68 -4.61 34.23 -26.39
C LEU A 68 -5.27 33.64 -25.14
N LEU A 69 -6.44 34.15 -24.75
CA LEU A 69 -7.23 33.58 -23.64
C LEU A 69 -7.61 32.12 -23.89
N GLY A 70 -8.05 31.79 -25.11
CA GLY A 70 -8.36 30.42 -25.51
C GLY A 70 -7.15 29.49 -25.42
N SER A 71 -5.99 29.94 -25.90
CA SER A 71 -4.72 29.17 -25.78
C SER A 71 -4.31 28.95 -24.33
N MET A 72 -4.41 29.97 -23.47
CA MET A 72 -4.14 29.82 -22.05
C MET A 72 -5.12 28.85 -21.37
N SER A 73 -6.39 28.86 -21.78
CA SER A 73 -7.38 27.89 -21.30
C SER A 73 -7.00 26.47 -21.71
N LEU A 74 -6.68 26.23 -22.98
CA LEU A 74 -6.26 24.91 -23.47
C LEU A 74 -5.04 24.38 -22.71
N ARG A 75 -4.05 25.24 -22.46
CA ARG A 75 -2.87 24.90 -21.67
C ARG A 75 -3.20 24.53 -20.22
N LYS A 76 -4.26 25.09 -19.63
CA LYS A 76 -4.74 24.66 -18.29
C LYS A 76 -5.29 23.24 -18.36
N TYR A 77 -6.07 22.93 -19.39
CA TYR A 77 -6.61 21.58 -19.59
C TYR A 77 -5.50 20.54 -19.81
N GLU A 78 -4.50 20.83 -20.65
CA GLU A 78 -3.35 19.93 -20.84
C GLU A 78 -2.58 19.69 -19.54
N LYS A 79 -2.33 20.74 -18.76
CA LYS A 79 -1.66 20.60 -17.45
C LYS A 79 -2.49 19.80 -16.45
N ASP A 80 -3.80 20.00 -16.41
CA ASP A 80 -4.67 19.24 -15.52
C ASP A 80 -4.84 17.79 -15.99
N TYR A 81 -4.74 17.52 -17.28
CA TYR A 81 -4.63 16.16 -17.83
C TYR A 81 -3.34 15.48 -17.35
N ASP A 82 -2.18 16.11 -17.47
CA ASP A 82 -0.93 15.50 -16.98
C ASP A 82 -1.00 15.20 -15.47
N LYS A 83 -1.60 16.11 -14.70
CA LYS A 83 -1.83 15.90 -13.26
C LYS A 83 -2.79 14.76 -12.96
N ILE A 84 -3.85 14.56 -13.75
CA ILE A 84 -4.77 13.45 -13.51
C ILE A 84 -4.08 12.12 -13.78
N ILE A 85 -3.21 12.06 -14.78
CA ILE A 85 -2.38 10.89 -15.05
C ILE A 85 -1.44 10.62 -13.87
N ASP A 86 -0.76 11.64 -13.36
CA ASP A 86 0.11 11.50 -12.18
C ASP A 86 -0.70 11.04 -10.95
N ALA A 87 -1.91 11.56 -10.75
CA ALA A 87 -2.80 11.12 -9.67
C ALA A 87 -3.24 9.65 -9.82
N ILE A 88 -3.48 9.18 -11.04
CA ILE A 88 -3.80 7.77 -11.33
C ILE A 88 -2.58 6.89 -11.03
N VAL A 89 -1.38 7.31 -11.43
CA VAL A 89 -0.13 6.61 -11.11
C VAL A 89 0.05 6.49 -9.59
N GLU A 90 -0.17 7.57 -8.85
CA GLU A 90 -0.09 7.54 -7.39
C GLU A 90 -1.17 6.68 -6.73
N ALA A 91 -2.36 6.63 -7.32
CA ALA A 91 -3.42 5.73 -6.90
C ALA A 91 -3.02 4.27 -7.07
N TYR A 92 -2.48 3.88 -8.23
CA TYR A 92 -1.99 2.53 -8.47
C TYR A 92 -0.81 2.13 -7.58
N LEU A 93 0.04 3.09 -7.23
CA LEU A 93 1.13 2.88 -6.28
C LEU A 93 0.64 2.79 -4.82
N GLY A 94 -0.66 2.99 -4.55
CA GLY A 94 -1.24 2.89 -3.21
C GLY A 94 -0.78 4.00 -2.26
N LYS A 95 -0.51 5.22 -2.76
CA LYS A 95 -0.17 6.35 -1.88
C LYS A 95 -1.40 6.77 -1.07
N LYS A 96 -1.27 6.81 0.26
CA LYS A 96 -2.36 7.18 1.19
C LYS A 96 -2.69 8.69 1.14
N SER A 97 -1.68 9.55 1.08
CA SER A 97 -1.86 11.01 0.97
C SER A 97 -1.75 11.45 -0.48
N ARG A 98 -2.89 11.58 -1.15
CA ARG A 98 -3.02 12.14 -2.51
C ARG A 98 -3.75 13.46 -2.39
N SER A 99 -3.09 14.56 -2.75
CA SER A 99 -3.73 15.89 -2.78
C SER A 99 -3.32 16.60 -4.06
N HIS A 100 -4.15 16.50 -5.09
CA HIS A 100 -3.92 17.11 -6.39
C HIS A 100 -4.85 18.30 -6.57
N THR A 101 -4.29 19.46 -6.91
CA THR A 101 -5.07 20.67 -7.18
C THR A 101 -5.25 20.86 -8.68
N PHE A 102 -6.51 20.88 -9.12
CA PHE A 102 -6.90 21.08 -10.51
C PHE A 102 -7.50 22.46 -10.72
N LYS A 103 -7.29 23.06 -11.89
CA LYS A 103 -7.77 24.41 -12.23
C LYS A 103 -9.10 24.41 -12.97
N THR A 104 -9.45 23.29 -13.60
CA THR A 104 -10.64 23.15 -14.44
C THR A 104 -11.66 22.21 -13.79
N ASP A 105 -12.93 22.62 -13.78
CA ASP A 105 -14.01 21.98 -13.00
C ASP A 105 -14.16 20.48 -13.29
N ARG A 106 -13.98 20.07 -14.55
CA ARG A 106 -14.05 18.65 -14.95
C ARG A 106 -12.99 17.80 -14.24
N TYR A 107 -11.75 18.28 -14.18
CA TYR A 107 -10.67 17.57 -13.50
C TYR A 107 -10.74 17.73 -11.98
N VAL A 108 -11.33 18.82 -11.47
CA VAL A 108 -11.63 18.94 -10.03
C VAL A 108 -12.59 17.82 -9.59
N LEU A 109 -13.65 17.55 -10.37
CA LEU A 109 -14.58 16.46 -10.09
C LEU A 109 -13.88 15.09 -10.13
N LEU A 110 -13.14 14.81 -11.21
CA LEU A 110 -12.45 13.52 -11.37
C LEU A 110 -11.37 13.32 -10.31
N GLY A 111 -10.60 14.36 -9.98
CA GLY A 111 -9.58 14.34 -8.95
C GLY A 111 -10.15 14.03 -7.58
N LYS A 112 -11.25 14.69 -7.19
CA LYS A 112 -11.95 14.42 -5.93
C LYS A 112 -12.45 12.98 -5.83
N LEU A 113 -12.98 12.41 -6.92
CA LEU A 113 -13.40 11.01 -6.94
C LEU A 113 -12.19 10.07 -6.77
N LEU A 114 -11.09 10.35 -7.47
CA LEU A 114 -9.89 9.53 -7.43
C LEU A 114 -9.21 9.55 -6.04
N GLU A 115 -9.17 10.71 -5.38
CA GLU A 115 -8.61 10.86 -4.04
C GLU A 115 -9.37 10.02 -2.99
N ASN A 116 -10.68 9.90 -3.15
CA ASN A 116 -11.56 9.17 -2.24
C ASN A 116 -11.83 7.72 -2.65
N THR A 117 -11.12 7.20 -3.65
CA THR A 117 -11.27 5.82 -4.13
C THR A 117 -9.96 5.05 -4.05
N THR A 118 -10.05 3.75 -3.81
CA THR A 118 -8.94 2.81 -3.93
C THR A 118 -8.96 2.21 -5.34
N MET A 119 -7.81 2.23 -6.01
CA MET A 119 -7.70 1.74 -7.39
C MET A 119 -6.52 0.78 -7.46
N PHE A 120 -6.79 -0.45 -7.91
CA PHE A 120 -5.76 -1.46 -8.15
C PHE A 120 -5.96 -2.09 -9.52
N PRO A 121 -4.87 -2.41 -10.24
CA PRO A 121 -4.98 -3.04 -11.54
C PRO A 121 -5.48 -4.48 -11.40
N VAL A 122 -6.51 -4.82 -12.16
CA VAL A 122 -7.11 -6.16 -12.24
C VAL A 122 -6.66 -6.82 -13.54
N GLY A 123 -6.00 -7.97 -13.44
CA GLY A 123 -5.43 -8.68 -14.59
C GLY A 123 -4.24 -7.95 -15.22
N ASN A 124 -3.91 -8.32 -16.47
CA ASN A 124 -2.85 -7.67 -17.22
C ASN A 124 -3.43 -6.51 -18.05
N VAL A 125 -3.17 -5.29 -17.59
CA VAL A 125 -3.67 -4.05 -18.20
C VAL A 125 -2.55 -3.21 -18.83
N VAL A 126 -1.33 -3.75 -18.90
CA VAL A 126 -0.17 -3.06 -19.49
C VAL A 126 -0.40 -2.83 -20.99
N GLY A 127 -0.22 -1.59 -21.45
CA GLY A 127 -0.34 -1.22 -22.86
C GLY A 127 -1.75 -0.82 -23.29
N LEU A 128 -2.76 -0.94 -22.42
CA LEU A 128 -4.14 -0.55 -22.74
C LEU A 128 -4.33 0.97 -22.82
N THR A 129 -3.53 1.74 -22.09
CA THR A 129 -3.73 3.19 -21.96
C THR A 129 -2.96 4.02 -22.99
N SER A 130 -2.02 3.40 -23.71
CA SER A 130 -1.06 4.09 -24.59
C SER A 130 -0.28 5.22 -23.88
N ASN A 131 -0.24 5.21 -22.56
CA ASN A 131 0.43 6.20 -21.73
C ASN A 131 1.64 5.57 -21.06
N GLU A 132 2.84 6.00 -21.48
CA GLU A 132 4.11 5.41 -21.03
C GLU A 132 4.29 5.45 -19.50
N LYS A 133 3.81 6.51 -18.83
CA LYS A 133 3.92 6.63 -17.37
C LYS A 133 3.07 5.57 -16.66
N VAL A 134 1.83 5.40 -17.12
CA VAL A 134 0.88 4.44 -16.54
C VAL A 134 1.35 3.02 -16.81
N ASP A 135 1.70 2.72 -18.05
CA ASP A 135 2.16 1.39 -18.45
C ASP A 135 3.47 1.00 -17.75
N GLY A 136 4.38 1.95 -17.51
CA GLY A 136 5.60 1.75 -16.73
C GLY A 136 5.31 1.32 -15.29
N VAL A 137 4.37 2.00 -14.62
CA VAL A 137 3.97 1.65 -13.24
C VAL A 137 3.23 0.32 -13.18
N LEU A 138 2.34 0.05 -14.15
CA LEU A 138 1.63 -1.23 -14.24
C LEU A 138 2.60 -2.39 -14.43
N LYS A 139 3.65 -2.20 -15.23
CA LYS A 139 4.71 -3.20 -15.40
C LYS A 139 5.45 -3.45 -14.08
N ILE A 140 5.83 -2.41 -13.35
CA ILE A 140 6.49 -2.53 -12.04
C ILE A 140 5.61 -3.31 -11.06
N ILE A 141 4.30 -3.03 -11.03
CA ILE A 141 3.34 -3.75 -10.19
C ILE A 141 3.26 -5.22 -10.61
N GLY A 142 3.25 -5.50 -11.93
CA GLY A 142 3.27 -6.86 -12.48
C GLY A 142 4.54 -7.62 -12.08
N ASP A 143 5.71 -7.03 -12.27
CA ASP A 143 7.01 -7.61 -11.94
C ASP A 143 7.08 -7.96 -10.44
N ILE A 144 6.63 -7.06 -9.55
CA ILE A 144 6.58 -7.33 -8.10
C ILE A 144 5.62 -8.49 -7.79
N LYS A 145 4.44 -8.53 -8.43
CA LYS A 145 3.48 -9.64 -8.24
C LYS A 145 4.03 -10.98 -8.75
N ASN A 146 4.87 -10.97 -9.78
CA ASN A 146 5.52 -12.15 -10.33
C ASN A 146 6.72 -12.63 -9.49
N GLY A 147 7.06 -11.93 -8.40
CA GLY A 147 8.17 -12.28 -7.52
C GLY A 147 9.48 -11.58 -7.86
N ASP A 148 9.49 -10.64 -8.80
CA ASP A 148 10.68 -9.87 -9.15
C ASP A 148 10.98 -8.75 -8.17
N VAL A 149 12.24 -8.33 -8.19
CA VAL A 149 12.76 -7.29 -7.32
C VAL A 149 12.98 -6.06 -8.16
N VAL A 150 12.27 -4.98 -7.82
CA VAL A 150 12.26 -3.74 -8.57
C VAL A 150 12.73 -2.59 -7.68
N ASP A 151 13.35 -1.55 -8.28
CA ASP A 151 13.70 -0.35 -7.53
C ASP A 151 12.46 0.55 -7.34
N LEU A 152 12.03 0.69 -6.09
CA LEU A 152 10.90 1.55 -5.70
C LEU A 152 11.34 2.91 -5.12
N LYS A 153 12.65 3.18 -5.02
CA LYS A 153 13.16 4.45 -4.49
C LYS A 153 12.62 5.68 -5.25
N PRO A 154 12.48 5.68 -6.59
CA PRO A 154 11.98 6.85 -7.32
C PRO A 154 10.57 7.29 -6.91
N TYR A 155 9.76 6.38 -6.35
CA TYR A 155 8.36 6.64 -6.03
C TYR A 155 8.12 7.13 -4.60
N ASN A 156 9.17 7.13 -3.76
CA ASN A 156 9.13 7.57 -2.36
C ASN A 156 7.93 6.99 -1.58
N LEU A 157 7.73 5.68 -1.68
CA LEU A 157 6.64 4.97 -1.02
C LEU A 157 6.97 4.72 0.46
N LEU A 158 5.94 4.74 1.30
CA LEU A 158 6.07 4.43 2.72
C LEU A 158 6.41 2.96 2.94
N LYS A 159 7.04 2.65 4.08
CA LYS A 159 7.48 1.29 4.42
C LYS A 159 6.33 0.29 4.58
N ASP A 160 5.16 0.77 4.96
CA ASP A 160 3.92 0.01 5.17
C ASP A 160 3.10 -0.17 3.88
N ASN A 161 3.54 0.43 2.77
CA ASN A 161 2.88 0.26 1.48
C ASN A 161 2.99 -1.18 1.00
N GLU A 162 1.88 -1.74 0.51
CA GLU A 162 1.78 -3.14 0.07
C GLU A 162 2.85 -3.50 -0.97
N LEU A 163 3.12 -2.63 -1.96
CA LEU A 163 4.12 -2.89 -2.99
C LEU A 163 5.53 -2.93 -2.41
N VAL A 164 5.83 -2.08 -1.43
CA VAL A 164 7.13 -2.08 -0.73
C VAL A 164 7.28 -3.36 0.08
N VAL A 165 6.24 -3.76 0.84
CA VAL A 165 6.25 -5.00 1.62
C VAL A 165 6.46 -6.21 0.71
N GLN A 166 5.71 -6.32 -0.39
CA GLN A 166 5.85 -7.43 -1.33
C GLN A 166 7.22 -7.44 -2.01
N ASN A 167 7.73 -6.29 -2.46
CA ASN A 167 9.05 -6.22 -3.07
C ASN A 167 10.17 -6.61 -2.08
N LYS A 168 10.04 -6.25 -0.80
CA LYS A 168 10.97 -6.71 0.26
C LYS A 168 10.81 -8.19 0.57
N ARG A 169 9.59 -8.73 0.56
CA ARG A 169 9.33 -10.17 0.65
C ARG A 169 9.98 -10.92 -0.52
N ASN A 170 9.94 -10.38 -1.73
CA ASN A 170 10.62 -10.96 -2.90
C ASN A 170 12.15 -10.94 -2.72
N GLN A 171 12.72 -9.84 -2.23
CA GLN A 171 14.16 -9.76 -1.90
C GLN A 171 14.57 -10.81 -0.87
N TYR A 172 13.73 -11.04 0.14
CA TYR A 172 13.93 -12.06 1.16
C TYR A 172 13.86 -13.48 0.56
N LYS A 173 12.82 -13.79 -0.22
CA LYS A 173 12.66 -15.09 -0.90
C LYS A 173 13.77 -15.41 -1.89
N LYS A 174 14.33 -14.40 -2.56
CA LYS A 174 15.48 -14.56 -3.47
C LYS A 174 16.84 -14.60 -2.74
N GLY A 175 16.86 -14.53 -1.40
CA GLY A 175 18.09 -14.60 -0.59
C GLY A 175 18.95 -13.33 -0.62
N ILE A 176 18.42 -12.21 -1.15
CA ILE A 176 19.13 -10.91 -1.16
C ILE A 176 19.12 -10.27 0.23
N LEU A 177 18.02 -10.46 0.97
CA LEU A 177 17.89 -10.06 2.36
C LEU A 177 17.91 -11.28 3.26
N THR A 178 18.55 -11.13 4.42
CA THR A 178 18.52 -12.14 5.49
C THR A 178 17.49 -11.76 6.55
N ALA A 179 16.94 -12.76 7.25
CA ALA A 179 15.98 -12.52 8.32
C ALA A 179 16.57 -11.59 9.41
N GLU A 180 17.83 -11.77 9.80
CA GLU A 180 18.51 -10.90 10.77
C GLU A 180 18.58 -9.44 10.32
N SER A 181 18.82 -9.18 9.04
CA SER A 181 18.84 -7.82 8.48
C SER A 181 17.48 -7.13 8.54
N ILE A 182 16.39 -7.91 8.45
CA ILE A 182 15.01 -7.43 8.54
C ILE A 182 14.65 -7.15 9.99
N LEU A 183 14.95 -8.08 10.89
CA LEU A 183 14.61 -8.00 12.31
C LEU A 183 15.32 -6.86 13.03
N SER A 184 16.61 -6.64 12.72
CA SER A 184 17.44 -5.58 13.30
C SER A 184 16.99 -4.15 12.96
N ASN A 185 16.23 -3.95 11.88
CA ASN A 185 15.89 -2.64 11.36
C ASN A 185 14.39 -2.34 11.43
N SER A 186 13.87 -2.11 12.64
CA SER A 186 12.45 -1.82 12.90
C SER A 186 11.92 -0.55 12.19
N SER A 187 12.80 0.43 11.96
CA SER A 187 12.42 1.68 11.29
C SER A 187 12.20 1.48 9.79
N LYS A 188 12.89 0.53 9.15
CA LYS A 188 12.95 0.38 7.68
C LYS A 188 11.90 -0.57 7.12
N TYR A 189 11.51 -1.58 7.88
CA TYR A 189 10.60 -2.63 7.43
C TYR A 189 9.23 -2.52 8.12
N ALA A 190 8.18 -2.97 7.43
CA ALA A 190 6.86 -3.11 8.02
C ALA A 190 6.83 -4.26 9.02
N ASP A 191 6.01 -4.14 10.07
CA ASP A 191 5.95 -5.13 11.14
C ASP A 191 5.47 -6.50 10.64
N VAL A 192 4.51 -6.53 9.70
CA VAL A 192 4.05 -7.77 9.05
C VAL A 192 5.20 -8.57 8.43
N LEU A 193 6.14 -7.90 7.73
CA LEU A 193 7.29 -8.57 7.14
C LEU A 193 8.30 -9.03 8.20
N ARG A 194 8.41 -8.29 9.31
CA ARG A 194 9.30 -8.64 10.42
C ARG A 194 8.79 -9.86 11.17
N GLU A 195 7.48 -9.99 11.35
CA GLU A 195 6.84 -11.18 11.92
C GLU A 195 7.08 -12.42 11.04
N GLU A 196 6.86 -12.30 9.72
CA GLU A 196 7.15 -13.39 8.77
C GLU A 196 8.63 -13.80 8.81
N ALA A 197 9.54 -12.83 8.78
CA ALA A 197 10.97 -13.09 8.87
C ALA A 197 11.36 -13.71 10.23
N TYR A 198 10.65 -13.35 11.31
CA TYR A 198 10.88 -13.93 12.63
C TYR A 198 10.49 -15.40 12.66
N VAL A 199 9.32 -15.78 12.12
CA VAL A 199 8.86 -17.17 12.02
C VAL A 199 9.89 -18.08 11.31
N ASP A 200 10.55 -17.57 10.26
CA ASP A 200 11.63 -18.31 9.61
C ASP A 200 12.93 -18.29 10.42
N TYR A 201 13.26 -17.16 11.02
CA TYR A 201 14.47 -17.02 11.84
C TYR A 201 14.45 -17.97 13.03
N VAL A 202 13.29 -18.17 13.66
CA VAL A 202 13.16 -19.06 14.83
C VAL A 202 13.32 -20.53 14.51
N LYS A 203 13.46 -20.94 13.24
CA LYS A 203 13.75 -22.34 12.87
C LYS A 203 15.21 -22.72 13.11
N THR A 204 16.14 -21.76 13.04
CA THR A 204 17.59 -22.02 13.10
C THR A 204 18.33 -21.15 14.14
N ALA A 205 17.71 -20.07 14.62
CA ALA A 205 18.36 -19.12 15.53
C ALA A 205 18.69 -19.74 16.90
N SER A 206 19.75 -19.25 17.54
CA SER A 206 20.11 -19.56 18.92
C SER A 206 19.21 -18.84 19.93
N ILE A 207 19.19 -19.32 21.18
CA ILE A 207 18.36 -18.77 22.27
C ILE A 207 18.58 -17.27 22.45
N SER A 208 19.82 -16.81 22.51
CA SER A 208 20.16 -15.39 22.69
C SER A 208 19.54 -14.50 21.61
N ASN A 209 19.47 -15.00 20.38
CA ASN A 209 18.92 -14.29 19.24
C ASN A 209 17.38 -14.32 19.23
N LEU A 210 16.76 -15.40 19.70
CA LEU A 210 15.31 -15.48 19.88
C LEU A 210 14.82 -14.44 20.89
N LEU A 211 15.49 -14.38 22.05
CA LEU A 211 15.15 -13.48 23.14
C LEU A 211 15.32 -12.01 22.77
N LYS A 212 16.33 -11.68 21.94
CA LYS A 212 16.56 -10.31 21.45
C LYS A 212 15.34 -9.73 20.72
N TYR A 213 14.59 -10.55 20.01
CA TYR A 213 13.44 -10.13 19.20
C TYR A 213 12.10 -10.66 19.75
N LYS A 214 12.04 -10.99 21.06
CA LYS A 214 10.83 -11.52 21.74
C LYS A 214 9.56 -10.70 21.49
N ALA A 215 9.67 -9.40 21.24
CA ALA A 215 8.51 -8.54 20.94
C ALA A 215 7.76 -8.91 19.65
N LEU A 216 8.36 -9.69 18.75
CA LEU A 216 7.74 -10.16 17.50
C LEU A 216 7.19 -11.59 17.62
N LEU A 217 7.13 -12.13 18.84
CA LEU A 217 6.64 -13.48 19.09
C LEU A 217 5.16 -13.60 18.68
N SER A 218 4.88 -14.56 17.81
CA SER A 218 3.55 -14.99 17.42
C SER A 218 3.29 -16.42 17.89
N LYS A 219 2.01 -16.83 17.94
CA LYS A 219 1.62 -18.21 18.28
C LYS A 219 2.35 -19.24 17.40
N GLU A 220 2.46 -18.97 16.11
CA GLU A 220 3.17 -19.83 15.15
C GLU A 220 4.66 -19.95 15.49
N SER A 221 5.33 -18.82 15.74
CA SER A 221 6.75 -18.84 16.13
C SER A 221 6.99 -19.57 17.46
N LEU A 222 6.05 -19.47 18.41
CA LEU A 222 6.12 -20.19 19.68
C LEU A 222 6.09 -21.71 19.47
N TYR A 223 5.18 -22.22 18.63
CA TYR A 223 5.13 -23.64 18.32
C TYR A 223 6.44 -24.16 17.72
N ILE A 224 7.05 -23.38 16.82
CA ILE A 224 8.35 -23.74 16.22
C ILE A 224 9.46 -23.77 17.28
N ILE A 225 9.49 -22.77 18.18
CA ILE A 225 10.47 -22.73 19.27
C ILE A 225 10.33 -23.97 20.17
N LEU A 226 9.11 -24.34 20.53
CA LEU A 226 8.85 -25.48 21.41
C LEU A 226 9.20 -26.82 20.75
N ALA A 227 8.91 -26.98 19.47
CA ALA A 227 9.30 -28.18 18.71
C ALA A 227 10.82 -28.39 18.67
N ARG A 228 11.61 -27.31 18.81
CA ARG A 228 13.08 -27.35 18.83
C ARG A 228 13.67 -27.66 20.21
N VAL A 229 12.87 -27.62 21.28
CA VAL A 229 13.39 -27.90 22.62
C VAL A 229 13.85 -29.34 22.68
N ASN A 230 15.13 -29.53 22.98
CA ASN A 230 15.82 -30.83 23.01
C ASN A 230 15.68 -31.65 21.70
N ALA A 231 15.44 -31.01 20.56
CA ALA A 231 15.35 -31.68 19.27
C ALA A 231 16.73 -32.14 18.74
N ASN A 232 16.75 -33.03 17.75
CA ASN A 232 18.00 -33.55 17.16
C ASN A 232 18.74 -32.51 16.28
N GLU A 233 18.00 -31.61 15.62
CA GLU A 233 18.55 -30.56 14.76
C GLU A 233 18.18 -29.18 15.29
N PHE A 234 19.16 -28.26 15.31
CA PHE A 234 19.00 -26.89 15.85
C PHE A 234 18.37 -26.87 17.26
N ALA A 235 18.78 -27.80 18.11
CA ALA A 235 18.27 -27.95 19.48
C ALA A 235 18.34 -26.64 20.27
N LEU A 236 17.31 -26.39 21.07
CA LEU A 236 17.29 -25.33 22.08
C LEU A 236 17.27 -25.95 23.47
N GLU A 237 18.24 -25.59 24.29
CA GLU A 237 18.27 -25.91 25.72
C GLU A 237 17.62 -24.77 26.50
N LEU A 238 16.29 -24.83 26.66
CA LEU A 238 15.53 -23.82 27.39
C LEU A 238 15.10 -24.36 28.75
N LYS A 239 15.24 -23.54 29.78
CA LYS A 239 14.70 -23.86 31.11
C LYS A 239 13.20 -23.58 31.15
N ASN A 240 12.49 -24.25 32.05
CA ASN A 240 11.04 -24.09 32.13
C ASN A 240 10.63 -22.65 32.48
N GLU A 241 11.42 -21.92 33.26
CA GLU A 241 11.15 -20.51 33.59
C GLU A 241 11.22 -19.61 32.35
N GLU A 242 12.12 -19.91 31.41
CA GLU A 242 12.24 -19.17 30.14
C GLU A 242 11.09 -19.51 29.20
N LEU A 243 10.66 -20.78 29.17
CA LEU A 243 9.49 -21.22 28.42
C LEU A 243 8.21 -20.58 28.93
N LEU A 244 8.01 -20.56 30.25
CA LEU A 244 6.88 -19.88 30.89
C LEU A 244 6.85 -18.39 30.50
N SER A 245 8.00 -17.72 30.54
CA SER A 245 8.13 -16.31 30.13
C SER A 245 7.73 -16.07 28.67
N LEU A 246 7.98 -17.02 27.76
CA LEU A 246 7.58 -16.94 26.35
C LEU A 246 6.07 -17.23 26.19
N ILE A 247 5.58 -18.30 26.82
CA ILE A 247 4.17 -18.71 26.76
C ILE A 247 3.26 -17.63 27.33
N ASN A 248 3.58 -17.11 28.51
CA ASN A 248 2.81 -16.06 29.19
C ASN A 248 2.86 -14.69 28.50
N SER A 249 3.75 -14.49 27.52
CA SER A 249 3.76 -13.27 26.72
C SER A 249 2.70 -13.26 25.61
N LEU A 250 2.00 -14.37 25.40
CA LEU A 250 0.92 -14.51 24.44
C LEU A 250 -0.40 -14.84 25.14
N ASP A 251 -1.50 -14.39 24.56
CA ASP A 251 -2.85 -14.76 24.99
C ASP A 251 -3.28 -16.05 24.27
N LEU A 252 -3.31 -17.14 25.03
CA LEU A 252 -3.53 -18.50 24.54
C LEU A 252 -4.87 -19.05 25.02
N SER A 253 -5.57 -19.73 24.13
CA SER A 253 -6.80 -20.46 24.46
C SER A 253 -6.49 -21.89 24.95
N VAL A 254 -7.48 -22.55 25.54
CA VAL A 254 -7.41 -23.98 25.94
C VAL A 254 -6.90 -24.88 24.80
N ALA A 255 -7.41 -24.67 23.58
CA ALA A 255 -6.97 -25.41 22.39
C ALA A 255 -5.51 -25.11 22.01
N ASP A 256 -5.05 -23.86 22.21
CA ASP A 256 -3.66 -23.50 21.97
C ASP A 256 -2.74 -24.22 22.96
N TYR A 257 -3.11 -24.29 24.25
CA TYR A 257 -2.36 -24.99 25.29
C TYR A 257 -2.23 -26.49 25.03
N ILE A 258 -3.33 -27.15 24.64
CA ILE A 258 -3.29 -28.56 24.22
C ILE A 258 -2.33 -28.74 23.06
N LYS A 259 -2.40 -27.86 22.06
CA LYS A 259 -1.50 -27.90 20.91
C LYS A 259 -0.04 -27.70 21.32
N LEU A 260 0.26 -26.85 22.31
CA LEU A 260 1.60 -26.75 22.89
C LEU A 260 2.05 -28.10 23.44
N SER A 261 1.20 -28.79 24.21
CA SER A 261 1.55 -30.09 24.78
C SER A 261 1.78 -31.15 23.72
N ALA A 262 0.93 -31.21 22.69
CA ALA A 262 1.12 -32.13 21.57
C ALA A 262 2.42 -31.86 20.79
N VAL A 263 2.73 -30.58 20.52
CA VAL A 263 3.98 -30.19 19.85
C VAL A 263 5.21 -30.60 20.67
N ILE A 264 5.18 -30.36 21.99
CA ILE A 264 6.27 -30.75 22.88
C ILE A 264 6.39 -32.28 22.99
N ALA A 265 5.26 -33.00 22.99
CA ALA A 265 5.23 -34.46 22.99
C ALA A 265 5.93 -35.08 21.78
N SER A 266 5.64 -34.52 20.60
CA SER A 266 6.27 -34.93 19.34
C SER A 266 7.72 -34.46 19.20
N GLY A 267 8.15 -33.53 20.08
CA GLY A 267 9.51 -33.02 20.14
C GLY A 267 10.46 -33.94 20.90
N GLY A 268 11.62 -33.40 21.25
CA GLY A 268 12.65 -34.13 22.01
C GLY A 268 12.66 -33.83 23.51
N MET A 269 11.66 -33.10 24.04
CA MET A 269 11.65 -32.71 25.44
C MET A 269 11.52 -33.94 26.36
N ILE A 270 12.36 -34.00 27.40
CA ILE A 270 12.34 -35.12 28.34
C ILE A 270 11.04 -35.12 29.17
N PRO A 271 10.49 -36.30 29.53
CA PRO A 271 9.22 -36.41 30.24
C PRO A 271 9.14 -35.57 31.52
N GLU A 272 10.18 -35.58 32.36
CA GLU A 272 10.20 -34.86 33.64
C GLU A 272 10.11 -33.35 33.45
N GLN A 273 10.82 -32.83 32.43
CA GLN A 273 10.79 -31.41 32.09
C GLN A 273 9.40 -31.00 31.62
N ARG A 274 8.77 -31.84 30.78
CA ARG A 274 7.43 -31.61 30.24
C ARG A 274 6.36 -31.61 31.33
N ILE A 275 6.37 -32.60 32.22
CA ILE A 275 5.43 -32.68 33.35
C ILE A 275 5.52 -31.41 34.19
N LYS A 276 6.73 -31.03 34.59
CA LYS A 276 6.95 -29.85 35.44
C LYS A 276 6.53 -28.55 34.74
N LEU A 277 6.74 -28.42 33.43
CA LEU A 277 6.33 -27.23 32.67
C LEU A 277 4.81 -27.05 32.69
N PHE A 278 4.07 -28.11 32.40
CA PHE A 278 2.61 -28.05 32.34
C PHE A 278 1.95 -28.00 33.72
N GLU A 279 2.56 -28.60 34.75
CA GLU A 279 2.17 -28.41 36.14
C GLU A 279 2.22 -26.93 36.52
N MET A 280 3.36 -26.27 36.31
CA MET A 280 3.52 -24.84 36.58
C MET A 280 2.56 -23.96 35.75
N LEU A 281 2.29 -24.31 34.49
CA LEU A 281 1.31 -23.60 33.67
C LEU A 281 -0.11 -23.75 34.22
N SER A 282 -0.49 -24.95 34.66
CA SER A 282 -1.81 -25.21 35.23
C SER A 282 -2.05 -24.53 36.57
N ASP A 283 -0.97 -24.32 37.35
CA ASP A 283 -1.03 -23.55 38.60
C ASP A 283 -1.27 -22.05 38.35
N GLU A 284 -0.76 -21.50 37.24
CA GLU A 284 -0.90 -20.09 36.87
C GLU A 284 -2.19 -19.80 36.06
N LYS A 285 -2.65 -20.77 35.26
CA LYS A 285 -3.73 -20.61 34.28
C LYS A 285 -4.65 -21.83 34.27
N GLU A 286 -5.92 -21.60 34.61
CA GLU A 286 -6.97 -22.63 34.56
C GLU A 286 -7.13 -23.24 33.16
N ASP A 287 -6.99 -22.41 32.11
CA ASP A 287 -7.06 -22.84 30.71
C ASP A 287 -5.93 -23.83 30.30
N ALA A 288 -4.86 -23.94 31.11
CA ALA A 288 -3.76 -24.85 30.85
C ALA A 288 -3.95 -26.24 31.50
N ILE A 289 -4.97 -26.44 32.34
CA ILE A 289 -5.23 -27.73 33.01
C ILE A 289 -5.44 -28.85 31.99
N ASP A 290 -6.17 -28.58 30.90
CA ASP A 290 -6.39 -29.54 29.81
C ASP A 290 -5.07 -30.02 29.17
N SER A 291 -4.11 -29.10 29.01
CA SER A 291 -2.79 -29.42 28.47
C SER A 291 -1.92 -30.22 29.45
N TYR A 292 -2.11 -30.02 30.75
CA TYR A 292 -1.47 -30.82 31.78
C TYR A 292 -2.05 -32.23 31.83
N LEU A 293 -3.39 -32.36 31.82
CA LEU A 293 -4.06 -33.66 31.71
C LEU A 293 -3.64 -34.42 30.46
N TYR A 294 -3.60 -33.75 29.30
CA TYR A 294 -3.08 -34.34 28.06
C TYR A 294 -1.66 -34.87 28.23
N THR A 295 -0.77 -34.07 28.83
CA THR A 295 0.63 -34.45 29.09
C THR A 295 0.73 -35.70 29.95
N LEU A 296 -0.03 -35.75 31.05
CA LEU A 296 0.01 -36.88 31.98
C LEU A 296 -0.56 -38.15 31.33
N PHE A 297 -1.64 -38.05 30.55
CA PHE A 297 -2.21 -39.19 29.84
C PHE A 297 -1.29 -39.75 28.77
N ASP A 298 -0.63 -38.86 28.02
CA ASP A 298 0.33 -39.22 26.98
C ASP A 298 1.57 -39.92 27.56
N LEU A 299 2.02 -39.52 28.75
CA LEU A 299 3.10 -40.16 29.52
C LEU A 299 2.63 -41.34 30.40
N GLU A 300 1.36 -41.75 30.26
CA GLU A 300 0.73 -42.84 31.01
C GLU A 300 0.73 -42.69 32.55
N MET A 301 0.81 -41.46 33.04
CA MET A 301 0.79 -41.15 34.47
C MET A 301 -0.64 -41.11 35.04
N LEU A 302 -1.22 -42.27 35.32
CA LEU A 302 -2.62 -42.38 35.76
C LEU A 302 -2.86 -41.87 37.20
N ALA A 303 -1.92 -42.05 38.13
CA ALA A 303 -2.08 -41.62 39.51
C ALA A 303 -2.32 -40.10 39.67
N PRO A 304 -1.50 -39.20 39.08
CA PRO A 304 -1.77 -37.76 39.15
C PRO A 304 -3.02 -37.35 38.36
N VAL A 305 -3.31 -37.98 37.22
CA VAL A 305 -4.56 -37.77 36.48
C VAL A 305 -5.77 -38.02 37.35
N ASP A 306 -5.79 -39.16 38.04
CA ASP A 306 -6.89 -39.55 38.91
C ASP A 306 -7.09 -38.52 40.02
N SER A 307 -5.99 -38.03 40.61
CA SER A 307 -6.06 -36.98 41.63
C SER A 307 -6.67 -35.67 41.12
N ILE A 308 -6.45 -35.30 39.85
CA ILE A 308 -7.02 -34.08 39.27
C ILE A 308 -8.49 -34.31 38.91
N LEU A 309 -8.81 -35.44 38.26
CA LEU A 309 -10.15 -35.73 37.78
C LEU A 309 -11.13 -36.05 38.92
N ASP A 310 -10.68 -36.70 40.00
CA ASP A 310 -11.52 -37.03 41.16
C ASP A 310 -11.85 -35.78 41.99
N ASN A 311 -11.01 -34.74 41.93
CA ASN A 311 -11.25 -33.44 42.55
C ASN A 311 -12.03 -32.46 41.64
N SER A 312 -12.32 -32.84 40.40
CA SER A 312 -13.04 -32.00 39.43
C SER A 312 -14.55 -32.28 39.40
N SER A 313 -15.36 -31.27 39.05
CA SER A 313 -16.82 -31.43 38.99
C SER A 313 -17.28 -32.34 37.84
N ASP A 314 -18.47 -32.93 37.94
CA ASP A 314 -19.01 -33.89 36.94
C ASP A 314 -19.09 -33.36 35.50
N LYS A 315 -19.12 -32.02 35.33
CA LYS A 315 -19.21 -31.37 34.02
C LYS A 315 -17.85 -30.95 33.45
N GLU A 316 -16.80 -30.95 34.26
CA GLU A 316 -15.45 -30.59 33.83
C GLU A 316 -14.70 -31.79 33.24
N TYR A 317 -13.85 -31.50 32.25
CA TYR A 317 -12.92 -32.46 31.64
C TYR A 317 -13.59 -33.75 31.11
N GLN A 318 -14.81 -33.66 30.59
CA GLN A 318 -15.59 -34.84 30.17
C GLN A 318 -14.85 -35.74 29.17
N ASN A 319 -14.11 -35.14 28.23
CA ASN A 319 -13.32 -35.88 27.26
C ASN A 319 -12.22 -36.72 27.93
N PHE A 320 -11.51 -36.13 28.89
CA PHE A 320 -10.48 -36.80 29.68
C PHE A 320 -11.06 -37.87 30.62
N LYS A 321 -12.23 -37.62 31.21
CA LYS A 321 -12.97 -38.63 32.01
C LYS A 321 -13.42 -39.82 31.16
N ALA A 322 -13.92 -39.57 29.95
CA ALA A 322 -14.28 -40.62 28.99
C ALA A 322 -13.06 -41.44 28.58
N TYR A 323 -11.93 -40.79 28.30
CA TYR A 323 -10.68 -41.49 27.97
C TYR A 323 -10.19 -42.37 29.14
N ARG A 324 -10.20 -41.86 30.38
CA ARG A 324 -9.88 -42.64 31.60
C ARG A 324 -10.76 -43.88 31.71
N ALA A 325 -12.07 -43.74 31.53
CA ALA A 325 -13.01 -44.85 31.61
C ALA A 325 -12.72 -45.92 30.54
N LEU A 326 -12.40 -45.53 29.31
CA LEU A 326 -12.02 -46.45 28.24
C LEU A 326 -10.70 -47.17 28.54
N LYS A 327 -9.70 -46.46 29.10
CA LYS A 327 -8.41 -47.05 29.50
C LYS A 327 -8.58 -48.04 30.66
N SER A 328 -9.47 -47.75 31.62
CA SER A 328 -9.82 -48.68 32.71
C SER A 328 -10.51 -49.96 32.22
N CYS A 329 -11.14 -49.91 31.04
CA CYS A 329 -11.76 -51.06 30.36
C CYS A 329 -10.78 -51.81 29.43
N ASN A 330 -9.46 -51.61 29.56
CA ASN A 330 -8.41 -52.19 28.69
C ASN A 330 -8.57 -51.85 27.19
N LYS A 331 -9.15 -50.69 26.85
CA LYS A 331 -9.16 -50.20 25.46
C LYS A 331 -8.06 -49.16 25.25
N ASN A 332 -7.15 -49.44 24.32
CA ASN A 332 -6.02 -48.58 24.01
C ASN A 332 -6.34 -47.70 22.79
N PHE A 333 -6.74 -46.45 23.05
CA PHE A 333 -6.91 -45.41 22.02
C PHE A 333 -5.83 -44.34 22.21
N SER A 334 -5.51 -43.59 21.15
CA SER A 334 -4.66 -42.40 21.27
C SER A 334 -5.45 -41.28 21.97
N ILE A 335 -4.80 -40.59 22.91
CA ILE A 335 -5.39 -39.42 23.59
C ILE A 335 -5.75 -38.32 22.58
N GLU A 336 -5.03 -38.20 21.47
CA GLU A 336 -5.28 -37.23 20.38
C GLU A 336 -6.70 -37.31 19.80
N ILE A 337 -7.38 -38.46 19.92
CA ILE A 337 -8.76 -38.63 19.41
C ILE A 337 -9.78 -37.86 20.27
N PHE A 338 -9.41 -37.53 21.51
CA PHE A 338 -10.31 -36.98 22.52
C PHE A 338 -10.14 -35.47 22.71
N VAL A 339 -9.26 -34.81 21.94
CA VAL A 339 -8.87 -33.42 22.16
C VAL A 339 -8.99 -32.55 20.92
#